data_AF-A0A9X4MDZ9-F1
#
_entry.id   AF-A0A9X4MDZ9-F1
#
_cell.length_a   1.000
_cell.length_b   1.000
_cell.length_c   1.000
_cell.angle_alpha   90.00
_cell.angle_beta   90.00
_cell.angle_gamma   90.00
#
_symmetry.space_group_name_H-M   'P 1'
#
loop_
_entity.id
_entity.type
_entity.pdbx_description
1 polymer ?
#
loop_
_entity_poly.entity_id
_entity_poly.type
_entity_poly.pdbx_seq_one_letter_code
_entity_poly.pdbx_strand_id
1 'polypeptide(L)' 'MKEINLFREMLQQHLQWNAARLAFVSTFLIALMRVKTVNLVEIATGFSGEAKVESHYKRLQRFFETLKWTMKASL' A
#
# COMPACT_ATOMS: atom_id res chain seq x y z
N MET A 1 -10.61 -8.79 8.38
CA MET A 1 -11.58 -8.84 7.26
C MET A 1 -11.95 -7.46 6.73
N LYS A 2 -12.18 -6.43 7.56
CA LYS A 2 -12.50 -5.06 7.09
C LYS A 2 -11.49 -4.50 6.07
N GLU A 3 -10.19 -4.62 6.33
CA GLU A 3 -9.12 -4.16 5.43
C GLU A 3 -9.17 -4.84 4.05
N ILE A 4 -9.42 -6.15 4.01
CA ILE A 4 -9.52 -6.92 2.76
C ILE A 4 -10.73 -6.45 1.94
N ASN A 5 -11.87 -6.19 2.58
CA ASN A 5 -13.09 -5.75 1.91
C ASN A 5 -12.95 -4.34 1.33
N LEU A 6 -12.39 -3.40 2.09
CA LEU A 6 -12.07 -2.06 1.62
C LEU A 6 -11.14 -2.09 0.40
N PHE A 7 -10.09 -2.90 0.48
CA PHE A 7 -9.14 -3.03 -0.63
C PHE A 7 -9.78 -3.68 -1.87
N ARG A 8 -10.65 -4.66 -1.66
CA ARG A 8 -11.42 -5.32 -2.72
C ARG A 8 -12.34 -4.33 -3.45
N GLU A 9 -13.06 -3.50 -2.70
CA GLU A 9 -13.98 -2.49 -3.24
C GLU A 9 -13.25 -1.43 -4.05
N MET A 10 -12.10 -0.95 -3.56
CA MET A 10 -11.24 -0.02 -4.30
C MET A 10 -10.71 -0.64 -5.60
N LEU A 11 -10.21 -1.87 -5.55
CA LEU A 11 -9.69 -2.54 -6.74
C LEU A 11 -10.78 -2.81 -7.79
N GLN A 12 -12.01 -3.10 -7.36
CA GLN A 12 -13.14 -3.33 -8.26
C GLN A 12 -13.48 -2.09 -9.11
N GLN A 13 -13.21 -0.88 -8.63
CA GLN A 13 -13.41 0.36 -9.40
C GLN A 13 -12.41 0.52 -10.56
N HIS A 14 -11.26 -0.15 -10.48
CA HIS A 14 -10.18 -0.02 -11.46
C HIS A 14 -9.93 -1.30 -12.27
N LEU A 15 -10.42 -2.46 -11.80
CA LEU A 15 -10.19 -3.76 -12.39
C LEU A 15 -11.52 -4.50 -12.59
N GLN A 16 -11.83 -4.85 -13.84
CA GLN A 16 -12.99 -5.67 -14.20
C GLN A 16 -12.74 -7.16 -13.91
N TRP A 17 -12.31 -7.48 -12.69
CA TRP A 17 -12.01 -8.84 -12.27
C TRP A 17 -13.16 -9.46 -11.47
N ASN A 18 -13.21 -10.79 -11.44
CA ASN A 18 -14.18 -11.50 -10.61
C ASN A 18 -13.85 -11.39 -9.11
N ALA A 19 -14.86 -11.62 -8.27
CA ALA A 19 -14.76 -11.45 -6.82
C ALA A 19 -13.66 -12.32 -6.18
N ALA A 20 -13.42 -13.53 -6.72
CA ALA A 20 -12.40 -14.44 -6.21
C ALA A 20 -10.98 -13.89 -6.46
N ARG A 21 -10.70 -13.37 -7.66
CA ARG A 21 -9.40 -12.74 -7.97
C ARG A 21 -9.17 -11.49 -7.13
N LEU A 22 -10.20 -10.67 -6.96
CA LEU A 22 -10.10 -9.47 -6.12
C LEU A 22 -9.85 -9.84 -4.65
N ALA A 23 -10.54 -10.85 -4.11
CA ALA A 23 -10.33 -11.33 -2.75
C ALA A 23 -8.91 -11.90 -2.55
N PHE A 24 -8.42 -12.67 -3.53
CA PHE A 24 -7.07 -13.20 -3.52
C PHE A 24 -6.02 -12.07 -3.52
N VAL A 25 -6.12 -11.12 -4.45
CA VAL A 25 -5.13 -10.03 -4.57
C VAL A 25 -5.14 -9.12 -3.36
N SER A 26 -6.31 -8.78 -2.80
CA SER A 26 -6.39 -8.03 -1.54
C SER A 26 -5.69 -8.76 -0.38
N THR A 27 -5.92 -10.07 -0.26
CA THR A 27 -5.29 -10.89 0.80
C THR A 27 -3.79 -11.03 0.57
N PHE A 28 -3.36 -11.22 -0.68
CA PHE A 28 -1.96 -11.35 -1.07
C PHE A 28 -1.16 -10.08 -0.79
N LEU A 29 -1.69 -8.91 -1.17
CA LEU A 29 -1.04 -7.62 -0.91
C LEU A 29 -0.95 -7.32 0.59
N ILE A 30 -2.01 -7.61 1.36
CA ILE A 30 -1.98 -7.47 2.82
C ILE A 30 -0.96 -8.43 3.44
N ALA A 31 -0.86 -9.66 2.97
CA ALA A 31 0.15 -10.61 3.43
C ALA A 31 1.56 -10.08 3.14
N LEU A 32 1.84 -9.62 1.91
CA LEU A 32 3.14 -9.03 1.56
C LEU A 32 3.53 -7.87 2.49
N MET A 33 2.59 -6.99 2.83
CA MET A 33 2.82 -5.89 3.77
C MET A 33 3.07 -6.37 5.21
N ARG A 34 2.52 -7.51 5.62
CA ARG A 34 2.66 -8.06 6.99
C ARG A 34 3.92 -8.89 7.18
N VAL A 35 4.34 -9.67 6.17
CA VAL A 35 5.47 -10.62 6.33
C VAL A 35 6.82 -9.95 6.06
N LYS A 36 6.84 -8.83 5.35
CA LYS A 36 8.08 -8.10 5.04
C LYS A 36 8.21 -6.87 5.93
N THR A 37 9.29 -6.80 6.70
CA THR A 37 9.75 -5.52 7.25
C THR A 37 10.10 -4.63 6.06
N VAL A 38 9.36 -3.54 5.88
CA VAL A 38 9.47 -2.72 4.67
C VAL A 38 10.71 -1.85 4.74
N ASN A 39 11.72 -2.15 3.92
CA ASN A 39 12.84 -1.25 3.69
C ASN A 39 12.40 -0.14 2.71
N LEU A 40 12.13 1.05 3.23
CA LEU A 40 11.67 2.19 2.41
C LEU A 40 12.68 2.62 1.34
N VAL A 41 13.98 2.33 1.51
CA VAL A 41 15.00 2.61 0.50
C VAL A 41 14.84 1.68 -0.71
N GLU A 42 14.58 0.40 -0.46
CA GLU A 42 14.37 -0.61 -1.51
C GLU A 42 13.03 -0.41 -2.23
N ILE A 43 12.00 0.08 -1.53
CA ILE A 43 10.75 0.49 -2.18
C ILE A 43 10.96 1.72 -3.07
N ALA A 44 11.77 2.69 -2.64
CA ALA A 44 12.03 3.90 -3.41
C ALA A 44 12.68 3.61 -4.78
N THR A 45 13.49 2.54 -4.88
CA THR A 45 14.08 2.09 -6.16
C THR A 45 13.07 1.40 -7.07
N GLY A 46 11.99 0.84 -6.52
CA GLY A 46 10.95 0.16 -7.29
C GLY A 46 9.91 1.11 -7.92
N PHE A 47 9.94 2.40 -7.58
CA PHE A 47 9.02 3.39 -8.15
C PHE A 47 9.51 3.84 -9.53
N SER A 48 8.69 3.63 -10.55
CA SER A 48 8.94 4.09 -11.92
C SER A 48 8.63 5.58 -12.08
N GLY A 49 9.51 6.34 -12.75
CA GLY A 49 9.31 7.75 -13.09
C GLY A 49 10.63 8.51 -13.27
N GLU A 50 10.57 9.76 -13.72
CA GLU A 50 11.76 10.61 -13.90
C GLU A 50 12.32 11.17 -12.58
N ALA A 51 11.57 11.03 -11.48
CA ALA A 51 11.99 11.53 -10.18
C ALA A 51 13.13 10.67 -9.59
N LYS A 52 14.07 11.34 -8.92
CA LYS A 52 15.19 10.68 -8.25
C LYS A 52 14.69 9.74 -7.13
N VAL A 53 15.43 8.67 -6.89
CA VAL A 53 15.13 7.67 -5.84
C VAL A 53 15.01 8.35 -4.46
N GLU A 54 15.83 9.36 -4.16
CA GLU A 54 15.75 10.11 -2.90
C GLU A 54 14.42 10.89 -2.76
N SER A 55 13.86 11.36 -3.87
CA SER A 55 12.56 12.02 -3.90
C SER A 55 11.44 11.01 -3.61
N HIS A 56 11.53 9.78 -4.15
CA HIS A 56 10.63 8.68 -3.83
C HIS A 56 10.73 8.29 -2.34
N TYR A 57 11.95 8.21 -1.82
CA TYR A 57 12.19 7.92 -0.40
C TYR A 57 11.56 8.97 0.52
N LYS A 58 11.77 10.27 0.26
CA LYS A 58 11.12 11.35 1.03
C LYS A 58 9.60 11.31 0.92
N ARG A 59 9.05 10.97 -0.25
CA ARG A 59 7.60 10.81 -0.45
C ARG A 59 7.04 9.67 0.42
N LEU A 60 7.75 8.54 0.48
CA LEU A 60 7.40 7.42 1.35
C LEU A 60 7.46 7.82 2.83
N GLN A 61 8.52 8.49 3.28
CA GLN A 61 8.65 8.97 4.66
C GLN A 61 7.45 9.85 5.06
N ARG A 62 7.11 10.86 4.25
CA ARG A 62 5.97 11.75 4.50
C ARG A 62 4.64 10.99 4.55
N PHE A 63 4.44 10.03 3.65
CA PHE A 63 3.22 9.21 3.64
C PHE A 63 3.03 8.45 4.94
N PHE A 64 4.09 7.80 5.44
CA PHE A 64 4.03 7.03 6.69
C PHE A 64 3.96 7.91 7.94
N GLU A 65 4.52 9.12 7.92
CA GLU A 65 4.34 10.12 8.98
C GLU A 65 2.86 10.55 9.10
N THR A 66 2.21 10.84 7.98
CA THR A 66 0.78 11.18 7.95
C THR A 66 -0.09 10.02 8.44
N LEU A 67 0.21 8.79 8.03
CA LEU A 67 -0.49 7.58 8.50
C LEU A 67 -0.37 7.38 10.01
N LYS A 68 0.82 7.58 10.57
CA LYS A 68 1.03 7.53 12.04
C LYS A 68 0.17 8.57 12.76
N TRP A 69 0.08 9.78 12.22
CA TRP A 69 -0.72 10.85 12.80
C TRP A 69 -2.22 10.52 12.78
N THR A 70 -2.74 10.03 11.66
CA THR A 70 -4.15 9.67 11.52
C THR A 70 -4.57 8.53 12.44
N MET A 71 -3.73 7.50 12.61
CA MET A 71 -4.01 6.40 13.55
C MET A 71 -3.95 6.83 15.02
N LYS A 72 -3.14 7.84 15.36
CA LYS A 72 -3.05 8.37 16.73
C LYS A 72 -4.21 9.31 17.05
N ALA A 73 -4.80 9.97 16.06
CA ALA A 73 -5.95 10.87 16.23
C ALA A 73 -7.30 10.13 16.32
N SER A 74 -7.33 8.82 16.08
CA SER A 74 -8.53 7.97 16.08
C SER A 74 -8.56 6.94 17.22
N LEU A 75 -7.66 7.08 18.18
CA LEU A 75 -7.61 6.40 19.48
C LEU A 75 -7.82 7.43 20.60
#